data_AF-A0A9D1U9L1-F1
#
_entry.id   AF-A0A9D1U9L1-F1
#
_cell.length_a   1.000
_cell.length_b   1.000
_cell.length_c   1.000
_cell.angle_alpha   90.00
_cell.angle_beta   90.00
_cell.angle_gamma   90.00
#
_symmetry.space_group_name_H-M   'P 1'
#
loop_
_entity.id
_entity.type
_entity.pdbx_description
1 polymer ?
#
loop_
_entity_poly.entity_id
_entity_poly.type
_entity_poly.pdbx_seq_one_letter_code
_entity_poly.pdbx_strand_id
1 'polypeptide(L)'
;MSQEIAVITAHARPIGPNMTYVREETILVSEPLTDAERLEYGQEMADSLAKIEEYEDALDAERKRYKRLIEEQEKIAQSAAKLYRDGKAEREVHCDLIKDWDKCEMVWIEAEPPYREVLRRPMTAEERQGSFLEKPLAAPAADDVIDVDAEEQ
;
A
#
# COMPACT_ATOMS: atom_id res chain seq x y z
N MET A 1 -66.14 -58.03 51.10
CA MET A 1 -64.96 -57.39 50.49
C MET A 1 -64.40 -56.41 51.50
N SER A 2 -63.40 -56.84 52.26
CA SER A 2 -62.77 -56.01 53.29
C SER A 2 -61.50 -55.42 52.70
N GLN A 3 -61.43 -54.10 52.63
CA GLN A 3 -60.27 -53.37 52.13
C GLN A 3 -59.18 -53.37 53.21
N GLU A 4 -58.01 -53.91 52.89
CA GLU A 4 -56.80 -53.76 53.68
C GLU A 4 -56.30 -52.31 53.53
N ILE A 5 -56.21 -51.59 54.65
CA ILE A 5 -55.60 -50.27 54.70
C ILE A 5 -54.09 -50.49 54.82
N ALA A 6 -53.38 -50.32 53.70
CA ALA A 6 -51.92 -50.30 53.70
C ALA A 6 -51.44 -49.05 54.45
N VAL A 7 -50.85 -49.26 55.62
CA VAL A 7 -50.15 -48.21 56.37
C VAL A 7 -48.87 -47.90 55.62
N ILE A 8 -48.86 -46.81 54.86
CA ILE A 8 -47.68 -46.29 54.19
C ILE A 8 -46.77 -45.72 55.28
N THR A 9 -45.69 -46.43 55.61
CA THR A 9 -44.64 -45.94 56.51
C THR A 9 -43.96 -44.72 55.90
N ALA A 10 -44.42 -43.53 56.29
CA ALA A 10 -43.70 -42.30 56.02
C ALA A 10 -42.33 -42.37 56.71
N HIS A 11 -41.26 -42.23 55.92
CA HIS A 11 -39.89 -42.22 56.43
C HIS A 11 -39.72 -40.99 57.32
N ALA A 12 -39.81 -41.18 58.64
CA ALA A 12 -39.58 -40.11 59.61
C ALA A 12 -38.12 -39.68 59.52
N ARG A 13 -37.86 -38.43 59.07
CA ARG A 13 -36.51 -37.85 59.14
C ARG A 13 -36.08 -37.80 60.61
N PRO A 14 -34.86 -38.22 60.98
CA PRO A 14 -34.38 -38.07 62.34
C PRO A 14 -34.26 -36.58 62.65
N ILE A 15 -35.15 -36.09 63.52
CA ILE A 15 -35.27 -34.69 63.92
C ILE A 15 -34.93 -34.64 65.42
N GLY A 16 -34.04 -33.72 65.83
CA GLY A 16 -33.58 -33.62 67.22
C GLY A 16 -34.70 -33.28 68.21
N PRO A 17 -34.49 -33.48 69.53
CA PRO A 17 -35.47 -33.06 70.53
C PRO A 17 -35.75 -31.55 70.40
N ASN A 18 -37.03 -31.18 70.34
CA ASN A 18 -37.55 -29.82 70.09
C ASN A 18 -37.47 -29.28 68.65
N MET A 19 -37.40 -30.13 67.64
CA MET A 19 -37.49 -29.71 66.24
C MET A 19 -38.73 -30.30 65.57
N THR A 20 -39.36 -29.52 64.68
CA THR A 20 -40.54 -29.93 63.90
C THR A 20 -40.27 -29.67 62.43
N TYR A 21 -40.48 -30.68 61.58
CA TYR A 21 -40.38 -30.51 60.13
C TYR A 21 -41.49 -29.59 59.62
N VAL A 22 -41.12 -28.58 58.82
CA VAL A 22 -42.06 -27.61 58.23
C VAL A 22 -42.26 -27.88 56.74
N ARG A 23 -41.19 -27.75 55.95
CA ARG A 23 -41.16 -28.04 54.51
C ARG A 23 -39.74 -28.24 54.03
N GLU A 24 -39.59 -28.76 52.83
CA GLU A 24 -38.32 -28.77 52.10
C GLU A 24 -38.18 -27.49 51.28
N GLU A 25 -37.00 -26.88 51.31
CA GLU A 25 -36.70 -25.64 50.60
C GLU A 25 -35.24 -25.67 50.13
N THR A 26 -34.99 -25.10 48.95
CA THR A 26 -33.64 -24.91 48.43
C THR A 26 -33.22 -23.47 48.69
N ILE A 27 -32.08 -23.31 49.37
CA ILE A 27 -31.47 -22.03 49.64
C ILE A 27 -30.06 -22.01 49.03
N LEU A 28 -29.56 -20.81 48.72
CA LEU A 28 -28.17 -20.64 48.34
C LEU A 28 -27.32 -20.40 49.59
N VAL A 29 -26.24 -21.17 49.73
CA VAL A 29 -25.31 -21.07 50.85
C VAL A 29 -23.92 -20.82 50.30
N SER A 30 -23.19 -19.87 50.90
CA SER A 30 -21.78 -19.64 50.57
C SER A 30 -20.92 -20.57 51.42
N GLU A 31 -20.34 -21.59 50.79
CA GLU A 31 -19.42 -22.52 51.44
C GLU A 31 -17.98 -22.24 51.00
N PRO A 32 -16.98 -22.51 51.85
CA PRO A 32 -15.59 -22.41 51.43
C PRO A 32 -15.29 -23.46 50.37
N LEU A 33 -14.56 -23.05 49.33
CA LEU A 33 -14.04 -23.96 48.32
C LEU A 33 -13.19 -25.05 48.96
N THR A 34 -13.38 -26.27 48.49
CA THR A 34 -12.50 -27.39 48.77
C THR A 34 -11.15 -27.18 48.11
N ASP A 35 -10.12 -27.87 48.59
CA ASP A 35 -8.77 -27.75 48.02
C ASP A 35 -8.71 -28.22 46.56
N ALA A 36 -9.55 -29.18 46.17
CA ALA A 36 -9.66 -29.64 44.79
C ALA A 36 -10.24 -28.56 43.87
N GLU A 37 -11.34 -27.91 44.28
CA GLU A 37 -11.95 -26.82 43.51
C GLU A 37 -11.01 -25.62 43.41
N ARG A 38 -10.29 -25.27 44.48
CA ARG A 38 -9.28 -24.21 44.44
C ARG A 38 -8.18 -24.50 43.42
N LEU A 39 -7.74 -25.75 43.32
CA LEU A 39 -6.73 -26.14 42.35
C LEU A 39 -7.25 -26.03 40.92
N GLU A 40 -8.47 -26.50 40.67
CA GLU A 40 -9.10 -26.44 39.35
C GLU A 40 -9.28 -24.98 38.89
N TYR A 41 -9.90 -24.13 39.72
CA TYR A 41 -10.05 -22.72 39.41
C TYR A 41 -8.72 -21.99 39.29
N GLY A 42 -7.72 -22.39 40.09
CA GLY A 42 -6.36 -21.87 39.98
C GLY A 42 -5.72 -22.20 38.63
N GLN A 43 -5.93 -23.41 38.12
CA GLN A 43 -5.45 -23.84 36.82
C GLN A 43 -6.17 -23.12 35.68
N GLU A 44 -7.50 -23.04 35.74
CA GLU A 44 -8.30 -22.31 34.74
C GLU A 44 -7.90 -20.84 34.66
N MET A 45 -7.63 -20.21 35.81
CA MET A 45 -7.10 -18.85 35.87
C MET A 45 -5.73 -18.74 35.22
N ALA A 46 -4.81 -19.67 35.52
CA ALA A 46 -3.47 -19.66 34.95
C ALA A 46 -3.51 -19.82 33.41
N ASP A 47 -4.30 -20.76 32.91
CA ASP A 47 -4.48 -21.00 31.48
C ASP A 47 -5.10 -19.79 30.78
N SER A 48 -6.08 -19.16 31.41
CA SER A 48 -6.71 -17.94 30.90
C SER A 48 -5.72 -16.77 30.81
N LEU A 49 -4.89 -16.57 31.83
CA LEU A 49 -3.85 -15.53 31.85
C LEU A 49 -2.79 -15.77 30.77
N ALA A 50 -2.35 -17.03 30.60
CA ALA A 50 -1.43 -17.39 29.52
C ALA A 50 -2.03 -17.11 28.14
N LYS A 51 -3.33 -17.37 27.95
CA LYS A 51 -4.02 -17.07 26.69
C LYS A 51 -4.16 -15.57 26.44
N ILE A 52 -4.38 -14.77 27.50
CA ILE A 52 -4.39 -13.31 27.40
C ILE A 52 -3.04 -12.81 26.89
N GLU A 53 -1.94 -13.27 27.47
CA GLU A 53 -0.57 -12.90 27.04
C GLU A 53 -0.33 -13.23 25.56
N GLU A 54 -0.72 -14.43 25.11
CA GLU A 54 -0.61 -14.82 23.69
C GLU A 54 -1.40 -13.88 22.76
N TYR A 55 -2.60 -13.47 23.16
CA TYR A 55 -3.41 -12.53 22.38
C TYR A 55 -2.84 -11.11 22.38
N GLU A 56 -2.22 -10.67 23.48
CA GLU A 56 -1.54 -9.38 23.55
C GLU A 56 -0.33 -9.34 22.61
N ASP A 57 0.47 -10.39 22.57
CA ASP A 57 1.61 -10.53 21.65
C ASP A 57 1.17 -10.53 20.18
N ALA A 58 0.12 -11.29 19.85
CA ALA A 58 -0.46 -11.31 18.50
C ALA A 58 -1.00 -9.93 18.09
N LEU A 59 -1.65 -9.23 19.01
CA LEU A 59 -2.16 -7.89 18.78
C LEU A 59 -1.02 -6.88 18.55
N ASP A 60 0.07 -6.96 19.30
CA ASP A 60 1.24 -6.11 19.10
C ASP A 60 1.93 -6.39 17.75
N ALA A 61 2.01 -7.66 17.35
CA ALA A 61 2.53 -8.04 16.03
C ALA A 61 1.70 -7.45 14.89
N GLU A 62 0.37 -7.54 14.95
CA GLU A 62 -0.51 -6.95 13.93
C GLU A 62 -0.43 -5.41 13.95
N ARG A 63 -0.37 -4.77 15.12
CA ARG A 63 -0.17 -3.32 15.22
C ARG A 63 1.13 -2.89 14.54
N LYS A 64 2.23 -3.60 14.79
CA LYS A 64 3.52 -3.35 14.12
C LYS A 64 3.44 -3.54 12.61
N ARG A 65 2.72 -4.57 12.14
CA ARG A 65 2.51 -4.83 10.71
C ARG A 65 1.75 -3.69 10.03
N TYR A 66 0.60 -3.29 10.58
CA TYR A 66 -0.19 -2.20 10.01
C TYR A 66 0.52 -0.86 10.08
N LYS A 67 1.28 -0.60 11.15
CA LYS A 67 2.11 0.60 11.25
C LYS A 67 3.11 0.68 10.07
N ARG A 68 3.81 -0.41 9.75
CA ARG A 68 4.73 -0.46 8.60
C ARG A 68 4.02 -0.21 7.27
N LEU A 69 2.83 -0.80 7.09
CA LEU A 69 2.03 -0.58 5.87
C LEU A 69 1.61 0.89 5.73
N ILE A 70 1.22 1.55 6.83
CA ILE A 70 0.88 2.97 6.83
C ILE A 70 2.10 3.82 6.47
N GLU A 71 3.25 3.58 7.11
CA GLU A 71 4.51 4.31 6.82
C GLU A 71 4.94 4.16 5.35
N GLU A 72 4.74 2.97 4.76
CA GLU A 72 5.00 2.73 3.34
C GLU A 72 4.07 3.56 2.45
N GLN A 73 2.76 3.55 2.72
CA GLN A 73 1.79 4.35 1.97
C GLN A 73 2.03 5.84 2.11
N GLU A 74 2.43 6.32 3.30
CA GLU A 74 2.82 7.71 3.52
C GLU A 74 4.01 8.11 2.66
N LYS A 75 5.02 7.24 2.55
CA LYS A 75 6.18 7.49 1.68
C LYS A 75 5.80 7.56 0.21
N ILE A 76 4.91 6.67 -0.25
CA ILE A 76 4.37 6.69 -1.62
C ILE A 76 3.61 8.00 -1.86
N ALA A 77 2.72 8.37 -0.95
CA ALA A 77 1.94 9.60 -1.03
C ALA A 77 2.83 10.85 -1.04
N GLN A 78 3.87 10.92 -0.20
CA GLN A 78 4.84 12.01 -0.19
C GLN A 78 5.61 12.12 -1.50
N SER A 79 6.02 11.00 -2.07
CA SER A 79 6.74 10.94 -3.34
C SER A 79 5.85 11.43 -4.50
N ALA A 80 4.60 10.96 -4.54
CA ALA A 80 3.61 11.41 -5.51
C ALA A 80 3.26 12.89 -5.34
N ALA A 81 3.10 13.37 -4.10
CA ALA A 81 2.84 14.77 -3.80
C ALA A 81 3.99 15.68 -4.25
N LYS A 82 5.24 15.23 -4.13
CA LYS A 82 6.41 15.95 -4.66
C LYS A 82 6.32 16.09 -6.17
N LEU A 83 6.12 14.99 -6.90
CA LEU A 83 5.96 15.02 -8.36
C LEU A 83 4.79 15.91 -8.80
N TYR A 84 3.67 15.84 -8.09
CA TYR A 84 2.51 16.69 -8.35
C TYR A 84 2.83 18.17 -8.17
N ARG A 85 3.53 18.54 -7.08
CA ARG A 85 3.92 19.93 -6.79
C ARG A 85 4.95 20.46 -7.78
N ASP A 86 5.95 19.65 -8.11
CA ASP A 86 7.03 20.04 -9.02
C ASP A 86 6.50 20.19 -10.46
N GLY A 87 5.43 19.46 -10.81
CA GLY A 87 4.73 19.56 -12.10
C GLY A 87 5.56 19.09 -13.31
N LYS A 88 6.75 18.54 -13.06
CA LYS A 88 7.70 18.06 -14.07
C LYS A 88 8.28 16.73 -13.61
N ALA A 89 8.35 15.78 -14.52
CA ALA A 89 8.99 14.49 -14.29
C ALA A 89 10.04 14.29 -15.39
N GLU A 90 11.26 13.97 -15.00
CA GLU A 90 12.31 13.58 -15.93
C GLU A 90 11.92 12.23 -16.55
N ARG A 91 11.93 12.17 -17.88
CA ARG A 91 11.68 10.97 -18.66
C ARG A 91 12.78 10.86 -19.69
N GLU A 92 13.29 9.65 -19.86
CA GLU A 92 14.19 9.38 -20.97
C GLU A 92 13.38 9.41 -22.26
N VAL A 93 13.83 10.22 -23.23
CA VAL A 93 13.20 10.33 -24.55
C VAL A 93 14.24 9.94 -25.58
N HIS A 94 13.94 8.92 -26.38
CA HIS A 94 14.79 8.52 -27.50
C HIS A 94 14.60 9.51 -28.64
N CYS A 95 15.67 10.24 -28.99
CA CYS A 95 15.61 11.34 -29.94
C CYS A 95 16.62 11.18 -31.07
N ASP A 96 16.22 11.57 -32.28
CA ASP A 96 17.12 11.92 -33.36
C ASP A 96 17.62 13.36 -33.17
N LEU A 97 18.91 13.59 -33.45
CA LEU A 97 19.54 14.90 -33.37
C LEU A 97 19.79 15.46 -34.77
N ILE A 98 19.17 16.59 -35.08
CA ILE A 98 19.20 17.22 -36.39
C ILE A 98 19.88 18.59 -36.31
N LYS A 99 20.68 18.90 -37.33
CA LYS A 99 21.27 20.23 -37.54
C LYS A 99 20.34 21.06 -38.42
N ASP A 100 19.72 22.08 -37.84
CA ASP A 100 18.95 23.10 -38.56
C ASP A 100 19.91 24.23 -38.98
N TRP A 101 20.45 24.10 -40.20
CA TRP A 101 21.44 25.05 -40.73
C TRP A 101 20.86 26.44 -40.98
N ASP A 102 19.57 26.54 -41.30
CA ASP A 102 18.90 27.82 -41.57
C ASP A 102 18.85 28.70 -40.33
N LYS A 103 18.64 28.10 -39.15
CA LYS A 103 18.63 28.80 -37.85
C LYS A 103 19.91 28.66 -37.05
N CYS A 104 20.86 27.84 -37.51
CA CYS A 104 22.06 27.46 -36.76
C CYS A 104 21.73 26.86 -35.38
N GLU A 105 20.76 25.95 -35.33
CA GLU A 105 20.28 25.29 -34.10
C GLU A 105 20.40 23.76 -34.16
N MET A 106 20.67 23.14 -33.01
CA MET A 106 20.55 21.71 -32.79
C MET A 106 19.12 21.40 -32.32
N VAL A 107 18.48 20.42 -32.94
CA VAL A 107 17.08 20.04 -32.67
C VAL A 107 17.01 18.56 -32.31
N TRP A 108 16.42 18.24 -31.17
CA TRP A 108 16.11 16.87 -30.76
C TRP A 108 14.65 16.59 -31.08
N ILE A 109 14.40 15.58 -31.90
CA ILE A 109 13.05 15.13 -32.27
C ILE A 109 12.89 13.70 -31.78
N GLU A 110 11.74 13.35 -31.20
CA GLU A 110 11.42 11.96 -30.86
C GLU A 110 11.69 11.04 -32.08
N ALA A 111 12.43 9.96 -31.88
CA ALA A 111 12.80 9.04 -32.98
C ALA A 111 11.61 8.18 -33.45
N GLU A 112 10.53 8.13 -32.67
CA GLU A 112 9.30 7.41 -32.98
C GLU A 112 8.11 8.37 -33.18
N PRO A 113 7.08 7.98 -33.95
CA PRO A 113 5.87 8.77 -34.09
C PRO A 113 5.28 9.08 -32.70
N PRO A 114 4.91 10.34 -32.42
CA PRO A 114 4.57 11.39 -33.39
C PRO A 114 5.72 12.33 -33.82
N TYR A 115 6.99 12.02 -33.54
CA TYR A 115 8.15 12.84 -33.92
C TYR A 115 8.06 14.27 -33.36
N ARG A 116 7.74 14.41 -32.07
CA ARG A 116 7.67 15.75 -31.46
C ARG A 116 9.07 16.32 -31.24
N GLU A 117 9.19 17.63 -31.40
CA GLU A 117 10.38 18.36 -30.98
C GLU A 117 10.46 18.35 -29.44
N VAL A 118 11.58 17.83 -28.92
CA VAL A 118 11.84 17.66 -27.49
C VAL A 118 12.63 18.82 -26.94
N LEU A 119 13.64 19.27 -27.70
CA LEU A 119 14.56 20.33 -27.29
C LEU A 119 15.13 21.03 -28.53
N ARG A 120 15.41 22.32 -28.39
CA ARG A 120 16.13 23.12 -29.36
C ARG A 120 17.14 24.00 -28.66
N ARG A 121 18.37 24.07 -29.20
CA ARG A 121 19.41 24.98 -28.69
C ARG A 121 20.26 25.55 -29.84
N PRO A 122 20.90 26.70 -29.66
CA PRO A 122 21.87 27.19 -30.64
C PRO A 122 23.06 26.23 -30.78
N MET A 123 23.55 26.09 -32.01
CA MET A 123 24.76 25.32 -32.30
C MET A 123 26.00 26.00 -31.69
N THR A 124 26.89 25.17 -31.16
CA THR A 124 28.24 25.62 -30.79
C THR A 124 29.08 25.92 -32.04
N ALA A 125 30.23 26.58 -31.87
CA ALA A 125 31.10 26.91 -33.00
C ALA A 125 31.66 25.68 -33.73
N GLU A 126 31.83 24.56 -33.01
CA GLU A 126 32.29 23.29 -33.57
C GLU A 126 31.17 22.58 -34.33
N GLU A 127 29.94 22.62 -33.85
CA GLU A 127 28.80 21.98 -34.51
C GLU A 127 28.41 22.65 -35.83
N ARG A 128 28.71 23.95 -35.96
CA ARG A 128 28.55 24.70 -37.21
C ARG A 128 29.60 24.35 -38.26
N GLN A 129 30.67 23.66 -37.89
CA GLN A 129 31.61 23.16 -38.88
C GLN A 129 30.92 21.99 -39.58
N GLY A 130 30.66 22.14 -40.87
CA GLY A 130 30.18 21.04 -41.71
C GLY A 130 31.14 19.86 -41.60
N SER A 131 30.63 18.64 -41.59
CA SER A 131 31.50 17.47 -41.61
C SER A 131 32.30 17.48 -42.90
N PHE A 132 33.62 17.25 -42.83
CA PHE A 132 34.48 17.14 -44.01
C PHE A 132 33.98 16.06 -45.02
N LEU A 133 33.17 15.11 -44.56
CA LEU A 133 32.57 14.04 -45.36
C LEU A 133 31.16 14.36 -45.88
N GLU A 134 30.55 15.48 -45.48
CA GLU A 134 29.28 15.93 -46.05
C GLU A 134 29.51 16.49 -47.44
N LYS A 135 29.01 15.76 -48.44
CA LYS A 135 29.05 16.15 -49.86
C LYS A 135 28.35 17.51 -49.98
N PRO A 136 28.99 18.53 -50.59
CA PRO A 136 28.35 19.83 -50.73
C PRO A 136 27.07 19.65 -51.56
N LEU A 137 25.92 20.06 -50.99
CA LEU A 137 24.72 20.31 -51.78
C LEU A 137 25.11 21.36 -52.82
N ALA A 138 24.96 21.00 -54.10
CA ALA A 138 25.35 21.83 -55.22
C ALA A 138 24.81 23.24 -55.03
N ALA A 139 25.70 24.23 -55.12
CA ALA A 139 25.32 25.64 -55.14
C ALA A 139 24.31 25.85 -56.28
N PRO A 140 23.27 26.69 -56.10
CA PRO A 140 22.40 27.05 -57.21
C PRO A 140 23.26 27.66 -58.31
N ALA A 141 23.17 27.11 -59.51
CA ALA A 141 23.86 27.61 -60.67
C ALA A 141 23.57 29.11 -60.81
N ALA A 142 24.62 29.92 -60.86
CA ALA A 142 24.52 31.28 -61.32
C ALA A 142 24.06 31.21 -62.77
N ASP A 143 22.80 31.56 -63.01
CA ASP A 143 22.26 31.65 -64.36
C ASP A 143 22.96 32.79 -65.11
N ASP A 144 23.34 32.47 -66.33
CA ASP A 144 24.28 33.20 -67.17
C ASP A 144 23.85 34.64 -67.44
N VAL A 145 24.83 35.53 -67.31
CA VAL A 145 24.80 36.88 -67.87
C VAL A 145 24.79 36.75 -69.39
N ILE A 146 23.63 36.93 -70.01
CA ILE A 146 23.54 37.09 -71.46
C ILE A 146 23.85 38.55 -71.79
N ASP A 147 25.09 38.78 -72.19
CA ASP A 147 25.53 39.99 -72.88
C ASP A 147 24.94 39.98 -74.31
N VAL A 148 24.10 40.96 -74.64
CA VAL A 148 23.70 41.24 -76.03
C VAL A 148 24.06 42.69 -76.30
N ASP A 149 25.29 42.87 -76.78
CA ASP A 149 25.77 44.12 -77.35
C ASP A 149 25.30 44.24 -78.82
N ALA A 150 24.62 45.37 -79.06
CA ALA A 150 24.58 46.29 -80.20
C ALA A 150 24.54 45.86 -81.69
N GLU A 151 23.90 46.77 -82.45
CA GLU A 151 23.90 47.04 -83.91
C GLU A 151 22.88 46.21 -84.73
N GLU A 152 22.03 46.76 -85.62
CA GLU A 152 22.15 47.94 -86.49
C GLU A 152 20.76 48.29 -87.12
N GLN A 153 20.58 49.58 -87.47
CA GLN A 153 19.56 50.24 -88.34
C GLN A 153 18.24 50.76 -87.75
#